data_AF-A0ABD6RWU9-F1
#
_entry.id   AF-A0ABD6RWU9-F1
#
_cell.length_a   1.000
_cell.length_b   1.000
_cell.length_c   1.000
_cell.angle_alpha   90.00
_cell.angle_beta   90.00
_cell.angle_gamma   90.00
#
_symmetry.space_group_name_H-M   'P 1'
#
loop_
_entity.id
_entity.type
_entity.pdbx_description
1 polymer ?
#
loop_
_entity_poly.entity_id
_entity_poly.type
_entity_poly.pdbx_seq_one_letter_code
_entity_poly.pdbx_strand_id
1 'polypeptide(L)'
;MSYLREETKTEVTTKLFGKPEITEKKTGNIVVTREQWRDITEKVNAAVIVKEDYERLQKTDLVKENQSLRENNKYLEETIEGNNLALKHSYKQNWELKEANKELHTEIGSLKARIRDLQMNIKVLYQQTKKVFKEQFKAFKGLIKNELDIKGVDNQFEREHTKEMKSKQRGYDMER
;
A
#
# COMPACT_ATOMS: atom_id res chain seq x y z
N MET A 1 54.06 -47.70 -10.05
CA MET A 1 53.88 -46.94 -11.30
C MET A 1 54.24 -47.83 -12.47
N SER A 2 53.28 -48.56 -13.05
CA SER A 2 53.55 -49.37 -14.23
C SER A 2 53.52 -48.45 -15.46
N TYR A 3 54.70 -48.19 -16.01
CA TYR A 3 54.88 -47.35 -17.19
C TYR A 3 54.25 -48.06 -18.40
N LEU A 4 53.28 -47.41 -19.04
CA LEU A 4 52.76 -47.82 -20.34
C LEU A 4 53.95 -47.87 -21.32
N ARG A 5 54.18 -49.04 -21.95
CA ARG A 5 55.28 -49.22 -22.90
C ARG A 5 54.81 -48.83 -24.29
N GLU A 6 55.55 -47.95 -24.94
CA GLU A 6 55.33 -47.66 -26.36
C GLU A 6 55.88 -48.81 -27.22
N GLU A 7 55.13 -49.22 -28.24
CA GLU A 7 55.58 -50.24 -29.19
C GLU A 7 56.68 -49.67 -30.10
N THR A 8 57.82 -50.35 -30.14
CA THR A 8 58.92 -50.07 -31.06
C THR A 8 59.01 -51.16 -32.12
N LYS A 9 59.18 -50.76 -33.38
CA LYS A 9 59.41 -51.67 -34.50
C LYS A 9 60.90 -51.64 -34.86
N THR A 10 61.51 -52.81 -34.89
CA THR A 10 62.91 -52.97 -35.27
C THR A 10 63.01 -53.23 -36.77
N GLU A 11 63.63 -52.31 -37.51
CA GLU A 11 63.95 -52.49 -38.92
C GLU A 11 65.44 -52.87 -39.04
N VAL A 12 65.70 -54.04 -39.62
CA VAL A 12 67.06 -54.57 -39.83
C VAL A 12 67.41 -54.43 -41.30
N THR A 13 68.45 -53.65 -41.60
CA THR A 13 68.99 -53.48 -42.94
C THR A 13 70.31 -54.24 -43.08
N THR A 14 70.31 -55.28 -43.91
CA THR A 14 71.50 -56.10 -44.19
C THR A 14 72.49 -55.37 -45.08
N LYS A 15 73.73 -55.22 -44.61
CA LYS A 15 74.85 -54.65 -45.38
C LYS A 15 75.64 -55.76 -46.08
N LEU A 16 76.22 -55.44 -47.24
CA LEU A 16 76.99 -56.39 -48.07
C LEU A 16 78.27 -56.92 -47.39
N PHE A 17 78.83 -56.17 -46.43
CA PHE A 17 79.94 -56.61 -45.58
C PHE A 17 79.77 -56.06 -44.16
N GLY A 18 80.05 -56.88 -43.14
CA GLY A 18 79.90 -56.53 -41.72
C GLY A 18 78.51 -56.82 -41.13
N LYS A 19 78.34 -56.59 -39.82
CA LYS A 19 77.08 -56.87 -39.11
C LYS A 19 75.94 -55.94 -39.60
N PRO A 20 74.69 -56.42 -39.65
CA PRO A 20 73.54 -55.65 -40.11
C PRO A 20 73.25 -54.42 -39.22
N GLU A 21 72.70 -53.37 -39.81
CA GLU A 21 72.30 -52.15 -39.09
C GLU A 21 70.88 -52.30 -38.57
N ILE A 22 70.70 -52.04 -37.27
CA ILE A 22 69.45 -52.23 -36.55
C ILE A 22 68.95 -50.85 -36.13
N THR A 23 67.77 -50.45 -36.62
CA THR A 23 67.14 -49.18 -36.25
C THR A 23 65.79 -49.44 -35.57
N GLU A 24 65.57 -48.86 -34.40
CA GLU A 24 64.30 -48.94 -33.67
C GLU A 24 63.48 -47.67 -33.94
N LYS A 25 62.27 -47.83 -34.49
CA LYS A 25 61.32 -46.72 -34.69
C LYS A 25 60.14 -46.89 -33.74
N LYS A 26 59.78 -45.82 -33.03
CA LYS A 26 58.54 -45.78 -32.23
C LYS A 26 57.34 -45.76 -33.16
N THR A 27 56.34 -46.59 -32.88
CA THR A 27 55.12 -46.71 -33.70
C THR A 27 53.98 -45.81 -33.24
N GLY A 28 54.06 -45.25 -32.02
CA GLY A 28 53.00 -44.44 -31.40
C GLY A 28 51.91 -45.27 -30.72
N ASN A 29 51.92 -46.60 -30.85
CA ASN A 29 51.01 -47.48 -30.15
C ASN A 29 51.45 -47.71 -28.70
N ILE A 30 50.48 -47.85 -27.79
CA ILE A 30 50.72 -48.19 -26.40
C ILE A 30 50.42 -49.67 -26.17
N VAL A 31 51.42 -50.40 -25.67
CA VAL A 31 51.29 -51.81 -25.30
C VAL A 31 50.80 -51.89 -23.87
N VAL A 32 49.64 -52.51 -23.71
CA VAL A 32 48.98 -52.72 -22.43
C VAL A 32 48.97 -54.22 -22.12
N THR A 33 49.38 -54.61 -20.92
CA THR A 33 49.24 -56.00 -20.50
C THR A 33 47.77 -56.36 -20.30
N ARG A 34 47.42 -57.66 -20.39
CA ARG A 34 46.05 -58.11 -20.12
C ARG A 34 45.56 -57.69 -18.73
N GLU A 35 46.44 -57.70 -17.72
CA GLU A 35 46.11 -57.29 -16.35
C GLU A 35 45.82 -55.79 -16.26
N GLN A 36 46.66 -54.94 -16.89
CA GLN A 36 46.41 -53.49 -16.95
C GLN A 36 45.14 -53.17 -17.73
N TRP A 37 44.89 -53.85 -18.85
CA TRP A 37 43.67 -53.69 -19.61
C TRP A 37 42.43 -54.09 -18.80
N ARG A 38 42.53 -55.18 -18.03
CA ARG A 38 41.46 -55.62 -17.13
C ARG A 38 41.18 -54.59 -16.03
N ASP A 39 42.21 -54.09 -15.35
CA ASP A 39 42.07 -53.07 -14.30
C ASP A 39 41.48 -51.75 -14.84
N ILE A 40 41.92 -51.30 -16.02
CA ILE A 40 41.33 -50.13 -16.71
C ILE A 40 39.86 -50.39 -17.02
N THR A 41 39.53 -51.57 -17.56
CA THR A 41 38.15 -51.92 -17.94
C THR A 41 37.24 -51.99 -16.72
N GLU A 42 37.69 -52.60 -15.62
CA GLU A 42 36.94 -52.68 -14.36
C GLU A 42 36.65 -51.29 -13.79
N LYS A 43 37.66 -50.41 -13.74
CA LYS A 43 37.51 -49.03 -13.26
C LYS A 43 36.58 -48.21 -14.13
N VAL A 44 36.70 -48.33 -15.45
CA VAL A 44 35.83 -47.63 -16.40
C VAL A 44 34.39 -48.10 -16.24
N ASN A 45 34.15 -49.42 -16.17
CA ASN A 45 32.81 -49.96 -15.97
C ASN A 45 32.20 -49.51 -14.64
N ALA A 46 32.97 -49.52 -13.54
CA ALA A 46 32.50 -49.01 -12.25
C ALA A 46 32.14 -47.52 -12.33
N ALA A 47 32.96 -46.70 -13.00
CA ALA A 47 32.69 -45.27 -13.16
C ALA A 47 31.42 -45.02 -14.00
N VAL A 48 31.18 -45.82 -15.05
CA VAL A 48 29.95 -45.75 -15.85
C VAL A 48 28.73 -46.06 -14.99
N ILE A 49 28.77 -47.14 -14.20
CA ILE A 49 27.66 -47.52 -13.30
C ILE A 49 27.37 -46.41 -12.28
N VAL A 50 28.40 -45.86 -11.65
CA VAL A 50 28.23 -44.76 -10.68
C VAL A 50 27.62 -43.52 -11.33
N LYS A 51 28.05 -43.19 -12.54
CA LYS A 51 27.51 -42.06 -13.31
C LYS A 51 26.02 -42.27 -13.61
N GLU A 52 25.66 -43.45 -14.11
CA GLU A 52 24.26 -43.79 -14.41
C GLU A 52 23.38 -43.76 -13.15
N ASP A 53 23.89 -44.26 -12.03
CA ASP A 53 23.19 -44.24 -10.74
C ASP A 53 22.95 -42.80 -10.25
N TYR A 54 23.95 -41.94 -10.38
CA TYR A 54 23.85 -40.52 -10.03
C TYR A 54 22.85 -39.78 -10.92
N GLU A 55 22.89 -40.00 -12.23
CA GLU A 55 21.92 -39.43 -13.16
C GLU A 55 20.49 -39.91 -12.88
N ARG A 56 20.31 -41.17 -12.45
CA ARG A 56 19.03 -41.70 -11.99
C ARG A 56 18.55 -40.97 -10.74
N LEU A 57 19.43 -40.81 -9.74
CA LEU A 57 19.13 -40.12 -8.48
C LEU A 57 18.71 -38.66 -8.70
N GLN A 58 19.37 -37.93 -9.61
CA GLN A 58 18.98 -36.56 -9.97
C GLN A 58 17.60 -36.47 -10.63
N LYS A 59 17.15 -37.53 -11.30
CA LYS A 59 15.84 -37.58 -11.98
C LYS A 59 14.72 -38.11 -11.08
N THR A 60 15.02 -38.47 -9.84
CA THR A 60 14.02 -38.95 -8.88
C THR A 60 12.99 -37.86 -8.57
N ASP A 61 11.79 -38.31 -8.22
CA ASP A 61 10.68 -37.41 -7.94
C ASP A 61 10.98 -36.52 -6.73
N LEU A 62 11.73 -37.03 -5.74
CA LEU A 62 12.16 -36.25 -4.57
C LEU A 62 13.00 -35.02 -4.95
N VAL A 63 13.92 -35.15 -5.91
CA VAL A 63 14.76 -34.02 -6.35
C VAL A 63 13.90 -32.98 -7.08
N LYS A 64 13.01 -33.42 -7.95
CA LYS A 64 12.07 -32.55 -8.68
C LYS A 64 11.12 -31.83 -7.73
N GLU A 65 10.55 -32.55 -6.77
CA GLU A 65 9.66 -31.99 -5.76
C GLU A 65 10.40 -30.98 -4.88
N ASN A 66 11.62 -31.30 -4.43
CA ASN A 66 12.42 -30.36 -3.64
C ASN A 66 12.69 -29.06 -4.41
N GLN A 67 13.00 -29.17 -5.71
CA GLN A 67 13.21 -28.00 -6.57
C GLN A 67 11.93 -27.17 -6.72
N SER A 68 10.79 -27.82 -6.99
CA SER A 68 9.50 -27.13 -7.08
C SER A 68 9.11 -26.46 -5.76
N LEU A 69 9.35 -27.10 -4.62
CA LEU A 69 9.10 -26.52 -3.30
C LEU A 69 9.97 -25.28 -3.05
N ARG A 70 11.24 -25.29 -3.47
CA ARG A 70 12.11 -24.10 -3.36
C ARG A 70 11.59 -22.93 -4.19
N GLU A 71 11.15 -23.19 -5.41
CA GLU A 71 10.56 -22.18 -6.28
C GLU A 71 9.26 -21.62 -5.69
N ASN A 72 8.38 -22.49 -5.19
CA ASN A 72 7.14 -22.08 -4.52
C ASN A 72 7.42 -21.26 -3.26
N ASN A 73 8.39 -21.66 -2.43
CA ASN A 73 8.78 -20.90 -1.24
C ASN A 73 9.27 -19.50 -1.60
N LYS A 74 10.10 -19.38 -2.65
CA LYS A 74 10.57 -18.08 -3.13
C LYS A 74 9.41 -17.18 -3.58
N TYR A 75 8.47 -17.72 -4.36
CA TYR A 75 7.29 -16.98 -4.78
C TYR A 75 6.42 -16.54 -3.59
N LEU A 76 6.26 -17.40 -2.59
CA LEU A 76 5.52 -17.09 -1.38
C LEU A 76 6.21 -15.99 -0.56
N GLU A 77 7.54 -16.03 -0.43
CA GLU A 77 8.31 -14.98 0.24
C GLU A 77 8.10 -13.62 -0.45
N GLU A 78 8.25 -13.56 -1.78
CA GLU A 78 8.03 -12.34 -2.57
C GLU A 78 6.58 -11.82 -2.41
N THR A 79 5.60 -12.73 -2.41
CA THR A 79 4.18 -12.38 -2.22
C THR A 79 3.91 -11.84 -0.81
N ILE A 80 4.47 -12.47 0.22
CA ILE A 80 4.33 -12.04 1.62
C ILE A 80 4.98 -10.67 1.82
N GLU A 81 6.16 -10.45 1.24
CA GLU A 81 6.86 -9.16 1.32
C GLU A 81 6.04 -8.05 0.64
N GLY A 82 5.53 -8.31 -0.57
CA GLY A 82 4.65 -7.37 -1.27
C GLY A 82 3.38 -7.04 -0.48
N ASN A 83 2.72 -8.05 0.08
CA ASN A 83 1.53 -7.87 0.91
C ASN A 83 1.83 -7.08 2.18
N ASN A 84 2.96 -7.34 2.84
CA ASN A 84 3.39 -6.60 4.02
C ASN A 84 3.66 -5.13 3.72
N LEU A 85 4.28 -4.82 2.57
CA LEU A 85 4.49 -3.44 2.12
C LEU A 85 3.16 -2.72 1.87
N ALA A 86 2.24 -3.36 1.16
CA ALA A 86 0.90 -2.81 0.91
C ALA A 86 0.12 -2.58 2.21
N LEU A 87 0.17 -3.53 3.14
CA LEU A 87 -0.47 -3.44 4.45
C LEU A 87 0.11 -2.28 5.27
N LYS A 88 1.43 -2.14 5.31
CA LYS A 88 2.11 -1.03 6.01
C LYS A 88 1.71 0.33 5.44
N HIS A 89 1.60 0.43 4.11
CA HIS A 89 1.13 1.65 3.46
C HIS A 89 -0.31 1.97 3.82
N SER A 90 -1.19 0.96 3.80
CA SER A 90 -2.61 1.11 4.18
C SER A 90 -2.76 1.57 5.64
N TYR A 91 -1.98 0.99 6.58
CA TYR A 91 -1.99 1.43 7.97
C TYR A 91 -1.56 2.89 8.13
N LYS A 92 -0.53 3.32 7.38
CA LYS A 92 -0.08 4.72 7.38
C LYS A 92 -1.19 5.66 6.89
N GLN A 93 -1.81 5.34 5.76
CA GLN A 93 -2.92 6.16 5.22
C GLN A 93 -4.11 6.23 6.17
N ASN A 94 -4.50 5.10 6.79
CA ASN A 94 -5.58 5.09 7.78
C ASN A 94 -5.26 5.93 9.00
N TRP A 95 -4.00 5.94 9.44
CA TRP A 95 -3.56 6.78 10.54
C TRP A 95 -3.64 8.26 10.18
N GLU A 96 -3.15 8.67 9.00
CA GLU A 96 -3.24 10.05 8.51
C GLU A 96 -4.69 10.52 8.40
N LEU A 97 -5.58 9.67 7.85
CA LEU A 97 -7.01 9.96 7.77
C LEU A 97 -7.65 10.10 9.14
N LYS A 98 -7.26 9.28 10.12
CA LYS A 98 -7.78 9.35 11.49
C LYS A 98 -7.40 10.66 12.17
N GLU A 99 -6.17 11.11 12.02
CA GLU A 99 -5.74 12.39 12.59
C GLU A 99 -6.43 13.57 11.89
N ALA A 100 -6.50 13.59 10.56
CA ALA A 100 -7.23 14.63 9.82
C ALA A 100 -8.71 14.69 10.24
N ASN A 101 -9.36 13.55 10.45
CA ASN A 101 -10.75 13.49 10.89
C ASN A 101 -10.92 14.06 12.32
N LYS A 102 -9.95 13.82 13.21
CA LYS A 102 -9.94 14.39 14.57
C LYS A 102 -9.78 15.91 14.57
N GLU A 103 -8.91 16.43 13.71
CA GLU A 103 -8.73 17.87 13.51
C GLU A 103 -10.03 18.51 13.02
N LEU A 104 -10.62 17.96 11.96
CA LEU A 104 -11.91 18.42 11.42
C LEU A 104 -13.03 18.38 12.46
N HIS A 105 -13.10 17.33 13.29
CA HIS A 105 -14.10 17.26 14.36
C HIS A 105 -13.94 18.40 15.38
N THR A 106 -12.69 18.76 15.70
CA THR A 106 -12.37 19.86 16.60
C THR A 106 -12.77 21.20 16.00
N GLU A 107 -12.46 21.41 14.72
CA GLU A 107 -12.86 22.62 13.98
C GLU A 107 -14.38 22.77 13.89
N ILE A 108 -15.09 21.68 13.56
CA ILE A 108 -16.56 21.64 13.54
C ILE A 108 -17.12 21.99 14.92
N GLY A 109 -16.52 21.49 16.00
CA GLY A 109 -16.88 21.83 17.37
C GLY A 109 -16.75 23.33 17.66
N SER A 110 -15.61 23.91 17.28
CA SER A 110 -15.33 25.35 17.43
C SER A 110 -16.31 26.21 16.61
N LEU A 111 -16.58 25.84 15.36
CA LEU A 111 -17.55 26.51 14.50
C LEU A 111 -18.96 26.47 15.08
N LYS A 112 -19.41 25.32 15.58
CA LYS A 112 -20.71 25.18 16.25
C LYS A 112 -20.82 26.09 17.47
N ALA A 113 -19.76 26.20 18.27
CA ALA A 113 -19.74 27.11 19.42
C ALA A 113 -19.88 28.57 18.96
N ARG A 114 -19.07 29.01 17.99
CA ARG A 114 -19.15 30.37 17.42
C ARG A 114 -20.53 30.71 16.86
N ILE A 115 -21.17 29.77 16.15
CA ILE A 115 -22.53 29.97 15.62
C ILE A 115 -23.54 30.19 16.76
N ARG A 116 -23.45 29.43 17.86
CA ARG A 116 -24.34 29.60 19.02
C ARG A 116 -24.15 30.98 19.67
N ASP A 117 -22.91 31.43 19.81
CA ASP A 117 -22.61 32.75 20.36
C ASP A 117 -23.19 33.87 19.46
N LEU A 118 -23.00 33.75 18.14
CA LEU A 118 -23.58 34.69 17.18
C LEU A 118 -25.10 34.71 17.23
N GLN A 119 -25.75 33.55 17.34
CA GLN A 119 -27.20 33.46 17.51
C GLN A 119 -27.67 34.17 18.78
N MET A 120 -26.95 34.02 19.89
CA MET A 120 -27.26 34.73 21.13
C MET A 120 -27.08 36.24 20.96
N ASN A 121 -25.99 36.68 20.35
CA ASN A 121 -25.72 38.09 20.09
C ASN A 121 -26.84 38.72 19.25
N ILE A 122 -27.26 38.06 18.17
CA ILE A 122 -28.38 38.51 17.33
C ILE A 122 -29.67 38.61 18.14
N LYS A 123 -29.96 37.62 18.99
CA LYS A 123 -31.14 37.63 19.86
C LYS A 123 -31.13 38.80 20.83
N VAL A 124 -30.01 39.05 21.50
CA VAL A 124 -29.85 40.17 22.43
C VAL A 124 -29.98 41.50 21.70
N LEU A 125 -29.29 41.68 20.58
CA LEU A 125 -29.37 42.88 19.74
C LEU A 125 -30.80 43.15 19.29
N TYR A 126 -31.52 42.13 18.82
CA TYR A 126 -32.91 42.26 18.43
C TYR A 126 -33.81 42.69 19.60
N GLN A 127 -33.66 42.06 20.77
CA GLN A 127 -34.44 42.40 21.96
C GLN A 127 -34.17 43.82 22.45
N GLN A 128 -32.91 44.24 22.50
CA GLN A 128 -32.51 45.59 22.92
C GLN A 128 -33.00 46.64 21.92
N THR A 129 -32.75 46.42 20.63
CA THR A 129 -33.23 47.29 19.54
C THR A 129 -34.75 47.45 19.63
N LYS A 130 -35.49 46.34 19.73
CA LYS A 130 -36.96 46.36 19.88
C LYS A 130 -37.40 47.17 21.11
N LYS A 131 -36.70 47.04 22.25
CA LYS A 131 -37.02 47.79 23.48
C LYS A 131 -36.78 49.28 23.30
N VAL A 132 -35.59 49.67 22.83
CA VAL A 132 -35.22 51.07 22.60
C VAL A 132 -36.17 51.73 21.61
N PHE A 133 -36.42 51.10 20.46
CA PHE A 133 -37.36 51.64 19.48
C PHE A 133 -38.78 51.73 20.02
N LYS A 134 -39.24 50.76 20.83
CA LYS A 134 -40.57 50.84 21.47
C LYS A 134 -40.68 52.02 22.43
N GLU A 135 -39.65 52.26 23.24
CA GLU A 135 -39.61 53.38 24.20
C GLU A 135 -39.54 54.73 23.48
N GLN A 136 -38.62 54.87 22.52
CA GLN A 136 -38.47 56.08 21.70
C GLN A 136 -39.73 56.38 20.89
N PHE A 137 -40.33 55.36 20.27
CA PHE A 137 -41.58 55.53 19.54
C PHE A 137 -42.75 55.92 20.45
N LYS A 138 -42.82 55.36 21.67
CA LYS A 138 -43.84 55.76 22.65
C LYS A 138 -43.67 57.22 23.08
N ALA A 139 -42.45 57.67 23.32
CA ALA A 139 -42.16 59.07 23.66
C ALA A 139 -42.53 60.01 22.50
N PHE A 140 -42.08 59.68 21.28
CA PHE A 140 -42.41 60.43 20.06
C PHE A 140 -43.92 60.52 19.82
N LYS A 141 -44.63 59.40 19.95
CA LYS A 141 -46.09 59.34 19.87
C LYS A 141 -46.75 60.26 20.91
N GLY A 142 -46.23 60.28 22.14
CA GLY A 142 -46.71 61.18 23.20
C GLY A 142 -46.54 62.66 22.84
N LEU A 143 -45.40 63.04 22.25
CA LEU A 143 -45.16 64.41 21.78
C LEU A 143 -46.15 64.82 20.68
N ILE A 144 -46.36 63.96 19.67
CA ILE A 144 -47.34 64.23 18.61
C ILE A 144 -48.74 64.39 19.19
N LYS A 145 -49.14 63.49 20.10
CA LYS A 145 -50.46 63.53 20.72
C LYS A 145 -50.68 64.86 21.45
N ASN A 146 -49.74 65.27 22.31
CA ASN A 146 -49.85 66.52 23.05
C ASN A 146 -49.98 67.74 22.11
N GLU A 147 -49.19 67.78 21.03
CA GLU A 147 -49.24 68.86 20.04
C GLU A 147 -50.58 68.92 19.29
N LEU A 148 -51.14 67.76 18.93
CA LEU A 148 -52.47 67.68 18.30
C LEU A 148 -53.60 68.06 19.26
N ASP A 149 -53.51 67.62 20.51
CA ASP A 149 -54.47 67.94 21.56
C ASP A 149 -54.51 69.46 21.83
N ILE A 150 -53.35 70.13 21.88
CA ILE A 150 -53.25 71.61 22.01
C ILE A 150 -53.92 72.31 20.82
N LYS A 151 -53.78 71.76 19.61
CA LYS A 151 -54.38 72.31 18.38
C LYS A 151 -55.85 71.92 18.19
N GLY A 152 -56.41 71.08 19.08
CA GLY A 152 -57.78 70.56 18.96
C GLY A 152 -58.00 69.66 17.73
N VAL A 153 -56.94 69.06 17.18
CA VAL A 153 -57.00 68.21 15.98
C VAL A 153 -57.10 66.74 16.39
N ASP A 154 -58.11 66.02 15.87
CA ASP A 154 -58.30 64.61 16.17
C ASP A 154 -57.15 63.73 15.63
N ASN A 155 -56.60 62.87 16.49
CA ASN A 155 -55.49 61.98 16.13
C ASN A 155 -56.01 60.68 15.50
N GLN A 156 -56.17 60.69 14.18
CA GLN A 156 -56.63 59.51 13.43
C GLN A 156 -55.70 58.29 13.59
N PHE A 157 -54.39 58.49 13.75
CA PHE A 157 -53.44 57.39 13.93
C PHE A 157 -53.70 56.61 15.22
N GLU A 158 -54.00 57.29 16.32
CA GLU A 158 -54.35 56.63 17.59
C GLU A 158 -55.69 55.91 17.53
N ARG A 159 -56.66 56.50 16.83
CA ARG A 159 -57.99 55.93 16.64
C ARG A 159 -57.92 54.60 15.87
N GLU A 160 -57.20 54.58 14.75
CA GLU A 160 -57.02 53.35 13.96
C GLU A 160 -56.18 52.30 14.69
N HIS A 161 -55.09 52.70 15.36
CA HIS A 161 -54.30 51.79 16.19
C HIS A 161 -55.15 51.14 17.31
N THR A 162 -56.02 51.92 17.96
CA THR A 162 -56.93 51.41 19.00
C THR A 162 -57.98 50.45 18.42
N LYS A 163 -58.52 50.74 17.23
CA LYS A 163 -59.42 49.83 16.53
C LYS A 163 -58.73 48.52 16.16
N GLU A 164 -57.51 48.58 15.65
CA GLU A 164 -56.71 47.40 15.28
C GLU A 164 -56.34 46.54 16.49
N MET A 165 -55.94 47.15 17.62
CA MET A 165 -55.66 46.39 18.84
C MET A 165 -56.92 45.70 19.39
N LYS A 166 -58.07 46.37 19.34
CA LYS A 166 -59.36 45.79 19.73
C LYS A 166 -59.80 44.65 18.80
N SER A 167 -59.53 44.74 17.49
CA SER A 167 -59.86 43.66 16.55
C SER A 167 -58.97 42.44 16.75
N LYS A 168 -57.66 42.64 16.96
CA LYS A 168 -56.70 41.58 17.27
C LYS A 168 -57.07 40.83 18.56
N GLN A 169 -57.45 41.55 19.61
CA GLN A 169 -57.83 40.94 20.90
C GLN A 169 -59.10 40.09 20.79
N ARG A 170 -60.08 40.50 19.98
CA ARG A 170 -61.29 39.71 19.69
C ARG A 170 -61.01 38.44 18.87
N GLY A 171 -59.97 38.41 18.05
CA GLY A 171 -59.57 37.22 17.30
C GLY A 171 -59.04 36.10 18.19
N TYR A 172 -58.24 36.44 19.22
CA TYR A 172 -57.71 35.46 20.17
C TYR A 172 -58.77 34.86 21.10
N ASP A 173 -59.81 35.62 21.43
CA ASP A 173 -60.93 35.12 22.26
C ASP A 173 -61.85 34.13 21.51
N MET A 174 -61.76 34.05 20.18
CA MET A 174 -62.53 33.14 19.32
C MET A 174 -61.80 31.83 19.00
N GLU A 175 -60.52 31.71 19.36
CA GLU A 175 -59.67 30.53 19.12
C GLU A 175 -59.47 29.64 20.37
N ARG A 176 -60.33 29.78 21.39
CA ARG A 176 -60.26 29.03 22.65
C ARG A 176 -61.45 28.12 22.89
#